data_AF-A0A369J6H5-F1
#
_entry.id   AF-A0A369J6H5-F1
#
_cell.length_a   1.000
_cell.length_b   1.000
_cell.length_c   1.000
_cell.angle_alpha   90.00
_cell.angle_beta   90.00
_cell.angle_gamma   90.00
#
_symmetry.space_group_name_H-M   'P 1'
#
loop_
_entity.id
_entity.type
_entity.pdbx_description
1 polymer ?
#
loop_
_entity_poly.entity_id
_entity_poly.type
_entity_poly.pdbx_seq_one_letter_code
_entity_poly.pdbx_strand_id
1 'polypeptide(L)'
;MVKLISFLVCSLLSVSYASGRTFISGRQTATTGDKKCGSLMCISATVNGSSVQYVLSSTGKRTPGWMGMGFGRQMGNTPMVIIWTNSDGTVTLSQRTANGHTMPTLDSNPPRAASLLQSATSATGSTASYAYTIPANSDTKQYVIYAFGPTAPSSSAADASIEEHLDFGTVQLDLAKTVSTSTSSGSASSPTGGSSSGSGPTDDIPLQPYERLIVAHAIFCTVGFLLLLPAGALLARYFRTFTPKWFIGHWVAQLAFAGIAIVIGFALGVQAVSTAGSDHLSDRHMKLGVGLFVLYIAQSGLGAIIHWIKPKRNTGRPIQNYVHAIVGLLIIGASMYQVHNGYKNEWLKATAQEPFSKGIDILFWVWIAAIIALYAIGLYFLPKQLKQEKTNQGEKRLPNEYEEMEHFEERQYRDRD
;
A
#
# COMPACT_ATOMS: atom_id res chain seq x y z
N MET A 1 82.38 23.70 -68.89
CA MET A 1 81.81 22.49 -69.54
C MET A 1 81.99 21.33 -68.57
N VAL A 2 81.03 20.51 -68.15
CA VAL A 2 79.58 20.35 -68.38
C VAL A 2 79.10 19.39 -67.25
N LYS A 3 77.97 19.74 -66.60
CA LYS A 3 76.78 18.93 -66.16
C LYS A 3 76.98 17.43 -65.80
N LEU A 4 76.29 16.80 -64.83
CA LEU A 4 74.96 17.02 -64.23
C LEU A 4 74.79 16.10 -62.99
N ILE A 5 74.43 16.68 -61.84
CA ILE A 5 73.32 16.34 -60.88
C ILE A 5 73.04 14.86 -60.53
N SER A 6 72.71 14.40 -59.30
CA SER A 6 72.82 14.82 -57.88
C SER A 6 72.01 13.77 -57.06
N PHE A 7 72.63 13.14 -56.05
CA PHE A 7 72.13 12.81 -54.68
C PHE A 7 70.77 12.09 -54.46
N LEU A 8 70.52 11.17 -53.51
CA LEU A 8 71.25 10.59 -52.35
C LEU A 8 70.50 9.30 -51.89
N VAL A 9 71.23 8.40 -51.24
CA VAL A 9 70.86 7.13 -50.57
C VAL A 9 70.18 7.33 -49.21
N CYS A 10 69.28 6.42 -48.77
CA CYS A 10 69.31 5.71 -47.45
C CYS A 10 67.95 5.10 -47.04
N SER A 11 67.84 3.77 -46.90
CA SER A 11 67.33 3.09 -45.68
C SER A 11 67.18 1.57 -45.85
N LEU A 12 67.45 0.89 -44.74
CA LEU A 12 67.74 -0.53 -44.58
C LEU A 12 66.51 -1.42 -44.33
N LEU A 13 66.66 -2.67 -44.76
CA LEU A 13 66.11 -3.96 -44.32
C LEU A 13 65.18 -4.01 -43.10
N SER A 14 64.06 -4.73 -43.27
CA SER A 14 63.41 -5.58 -42.25
C SER A 14 62.58 -6.67 -42.95
N VAL A 15 63.04 -7.92 -42.90
CA VAL A 15 62.29 -9.11 -43.33
C VAL A 15 61.51 -9.61 -42.11
N SER A 16 60.18 -9.59 -42.17
CA SER A 16 59.32 -10.18 -41.13
C SER A 16 58.72 -11.49 -41.61
N TYR A 17 59.01 -12.54 -40.85
CA TYR A 17 58.47 -13.89 -40.98
C TYR A 17 56.96 -13.89 -40.67
N ALA A 18 56.12 -14.28 -41.62
CA ALA A 18 54.69 -14.48 -41.38
C ALA A 18 54.44 -15.93 -40.92
N SER A 19 54.43 -16.17 -39.62
CA SER A 19 53.86 -17.41 -39.05
C SER A 19 52.34 -17.27 -38.98
N GLY A 20 51.63 -17.94 -39.87
CA GLY A 20 50.17 -18.07 -39.82
C GLY A 20 49.73 -18.77 -38.53
N ARG A 21 49.25 -18.01 -37.56
CA ARG A 21 48.45 -18.53 -36.45
C ARG A 21 46.98 -18.44 -36.84
N THR A 22 46.38 -19.59 -37.14
CA THR A 22 44.93 -19.73 -37.24
C THR A 22 44.34 -19.40 -35.87
N PHE A 23 43.81 -18.19 -35.71
CA PHE A 23 42.97 -17.87 -34.57
C PHE A 23 41.66 -18.64 -34.73
N ILE A 24 41.51 -19.74 -33.98
CA ILE A 24 40.19 -20.25 -33.66
C ILE A 24 39.53 -19.17 -32.81
N SER A 25 38.70 -18.35 -33.44
CA SER A 25 37.78 -17.47 -32.72
C SER A 25 36.78 -18.36 -31.99
N GLY A 26 37.11 -18.73 -30.76
CA GLY A 26 36.14 -19.26 -29.82
C GLY A 26 35.04 -18.21 -29.70
N ARG A 27 33.86 -18.53 -30.22
CA ARG A 27 32.66 -17.70 -30.14
C ARG A 27 32.31 -17.54 -28.66
N GLN A 28 32.88 -16.54 -27.97
CA GLN A 28 32.39 -16.14 -26.65
C GLN A 28 30.97 -15.62 -26.86
N THR A 29 29.98 -16.44 -26.50
CA THR A 29 28.60 -15.99 -26.37
C THR A 29 28.61 -14.77 -25.45
N ALA A 30 28.19 -13.62 -25.99
CA ALA A 30 28.02 -12.42 -25.17
C ALA A 30 27.17 -12.79 -23.96
N THR A 31 27.70 -12.55 -22.76
CA THR A 31 26.96 -12.79 -21.53
C THR A 31 25.75 -11.88 -21.51
N THR A 32 24.55 -12.43 -21.33
CA THR A 32 23.30 -11.66 -21.28
C THR A 32 22.70 -11.65 -19.88
N GLY A 33 21.92 -10.64 -19.56
CA GLY A 33 21.41 -10.40 -18.22
C GLY A 33 21.11 -8.94 -17.94
N ASP A 34 20.51 -8.69 -16.78
CA ASP A 34 20.15 -7.34 -16.33
C ASP A 34 20.35 -7.20 -14.82
N LYS A 35 20.38 -5.95 -14.37
CA LYS A 35 20.43 -5.61 -12.95
C LYS A 35 19.33 -4.61 -12.63
N LYS A 36 18.54 -4.91 -11.61
CA LYS A 36 17.52 -4.01 -11.05
C LYS A 36 17.75 -3.83 -9.56
N CYS A 37 17.45 -2.64 -9.06
CA CYS A 37 17.65 -2.30 -7.66
C CYS A 37 16.38 -1.73 -7.04
N GLY A 38 16.07 -2.20 -5.83
CA GLY A 38 15.19 -1.55 -4.89
C GLY A 38 15.94 -0.54 -4.02
N SER A 39 15.39 -0.25 -2.83
CA SER A 39 16.01 0.69 -1.91
C SER A 39 17.18 0.08 -1.12
N LEU A 40 17.01 -1.16 -0.64
CA LEU A 40 17.95 -1.88 0.23
C LEU A 40 18.69 -3.02 -0.47
N MET A 41 18.19 -3.51 -1.61
CA MET A 41 18.87 -4.58 -2.35
C MET A 41 18.77 -4.42 -3.87
N CYS A 42 19.63 -5.13 -4.58
CA CYS A 42 19.59 -5.32 -6.02
C CYS A 42 19.56 -6.80 -6.38
N ILE A 43 18.94 -7.09 -7.52
CA ILE A 43 18.99 -8.39 -8.19
C ILE A 43 19.80 -8.21 -9.47
N SER A 44 20.84 -9.01 -9.62
CA SER A 44 21.57 -9.15 -10.88
C SER A 44 21.31 -10.54 -11.43
N ALA A 45 20.96 -10.64 -12.71
CA ALA A 45 20.78 -11.91 -13.41
C ALA A 45 21.83 -12.03 -14.51
N THR A 46 22.35 -13.24 -14.70
CA THR A 46 23.32 -13.55 -15.74
C THR A 46 23.02 -14.91 -16.34
N VAL A 47 22.75 -14.95 -17.64
CA VAL A 47 22.44 -16.17 -18.38
C VAL A 47 23.75 -16.87 -18.74
N ASN A 48 23.88 -18.12 -18.29
CA ASN A 48 25.03 -18.97 -18.57
C ASN A 48 24.54 -20.33 -19.12
N GLY A 49 24.38 -20.38 -20.44
CA GLY A 49 23.93 -21.58 -21.15
C GLY A 49 22.55 -22.04 -20.68
N SER A 50 22.50 -23.19 -20.01
CA SER A 50 21.26 -23.80 -19.50
C SER A 50 20.84 -23.32 -18.11
N SER A 51 21.55 -22.36 -17.51
CA SER A 51 21.26 -21.84 -16.18
C SER A 51 21.28 -20.31 -16.15
N VAL A 52 20.55 -19.74 -15.19
CA VAL A 52 20.64 -18.31 -14.87
C VAL A 52 21.22 -18.21 -13.47
N GLN A 53 22.31 -17.45 -13.35
CA GLN A 53 22.89 -17.04 -12.09
C GLN A 53 22.17 -15.78 -11.60
N TYR A 54 21.69 -15.79 -10.36
CA TYR A 54 21.17 -14.62 -9.69
C TYR A 54 22.09 -14.23 -8.53
N VAL A 55 22.33 -12.92 -8.39
CA VAL A 55 23.04 -12.34 -7.25
C VAL A 55 22.12 -11.33 -6.58
N LEU A 56 21.74 -11.62 -5.34
CA LEU A 56 21.01 -10.72 -4.45
C LEU A 56 22.04 -9.93 -3.65
N SER A 57 22.17 -8.63 -3.88
CA SER A 57 23.19 -7.79 -3.23
C SER A 57 22.55 -6.68 -2.41
N SER A 58 22.96 -6.51 -1.15
CA SER A 58 22.58 -5.36 -0.35
C SER A 58 23.19 -4.05 -0.93
N THR A 59 22.48 -2.93 -0.78
CA THR A 59 22.98 -1.61 -1.17
C THR A 59 23.93 -0.98 -0.15
N GLY A 60 24.21 -1.65 0.98
CA GLY A 60 25.07 -1.12 2.04
C GLY A 60 24.34 -0.25 3.08
N LYS A 61 23.10 0.16 2.81
CA LYS A 61 22.32 1.02 3.71
C LYS A 61 21.91 0.31 5.02
N ARG A 62 21.78 -1.02 5.00
CA ARG A 62 21.44 -1.85 6.15
C ARG A 62 22.02 -3.25 5.99
N THR A 63 22.38 -3.89 7.10
CA THR A 63 22.76 -5.31 7.12
C THR A 63 21.54 -6.21 6.88
N PRO A 64 21.58 -7.12 5.89
CA PRO A 64 20.49 -8.06 5.67
C PRO A 64 20.51 -9.13 6.75
N GLY A 65 19.34 -9.41 7.32
CA GLY A 65 19.07 -10.66 8.01
C GLY A 65 18.80 -11.78 7.02
N TRP A 66 18.01 -11.50 5.99
CA TRP A 66 17.76 -12.38 4.85
C TRP A 66 17.45 -11.57 3.59
N MET A 67 17.70 -12.13 2.41
CA MET A 67 17.26 -11.57 1.14
C MET A 67 16.53 -12.63 0.32
N GLY A 68 15.50 -12.23 -0.39
CA GLY A 68 14.65 -13.12 -1.16
C GLY A 68 14.34 -12.59 -2.56
N MET A 69 14.09 -13.52 -3.46
CA MET A 69 13.64 -13.26 -4.81
C MET A 69 12.55 -14.27 -5.19
N GLY A 70 11.41 -13.78 -5.66
CA GLY A 70 10.31 -14.59 -6.19
C GLY A 70 10.19 -14.48 -7.70
N PHE A 71 9.86 -15.58 -8.38
CA PHE A 71 9.68 -15.64 -9.83
C PHE A 71 8.22 -15.36 -10.21
N GLY A 72 7.82 -14.09 -10.11
CA GLY A 72 6.45 -13.65 -10.35
C GLY A 72 6.26 -12.15 -10.13
N ARG A 73 5.02 -11.68 -10.14
CA ARG A 73 4.66 -10.26 -9.96
C ARG A 73 4.09 -9.93 -8.58
N GLN A 74 3.86 -10.95 -7.76
CA GLN A 74 3.15 -10.86 -6.47
C GLN A 74 3.66 -11.96 -5.53
N MET A 75 3.32 -11.90 -4.25
CA MET A 75 3.77 -12.87 -3.25
C MET A 75 3.03 -14.22 -3.33
N GLY A 76 1.70 -14.18 -3.42
CA GLY A 76 0.86 -15.37 -3.45
C GLY A 76 1.05 -16.20 -4.73
N ASN A 77 1.25 -17.50 -4.55
CA ASN A 77 1.50 -18.54 -5.57
C ASN A 77 2.78 -18.32 -6.39
N THR A 78 3.74 -17.57 -5.85
CA THR A 78 5.03 -17.33 -6.50
C THR A 78 6.11 -18.19 -5.84
N PRO A 79 6.83 -19.04 -6.61
CA PRO A 79 8.02 -19.72 -6.13
C PRO A 79 9.13 -18.72 -5.82
N MET A 80 9.77 -18.88 -4.66
CA MET A 80 10.78 -17.95 -4.15
C MET A 80 12.04 -18.67 -3.72
N VAL A 81 13.16 -17.96 -3.81
CA VAL A 81 14.44 -18.34 -3.20
C VAL A 81 14.75 -17.30 -2.14
N ILE A 82 14.91 -17.75 -0.90
CA ILE A 82 15.22 -16.94 0.28
C ILE A 82 16.55 -17.43 0.85
N ILE A 83 17.48 -16.50 1.06
CA ILE A 83 18.85 -16.81 1.48
C ILE A 83 19.23 -15.96 2.70
N TRP A 84 19.89 -16.58 3.68
CA TRP A 84 20.43 -15.91 4.85
C TRP A 84 21.73 -16.54 5.33
N THR A 85 22.46 -15.79 6.15
CA THR A 85 23.66 -16.28 6.83
C THR A 85 23.30 -16.73 8.25
N ASN A 86 23.79 -17.90 8.65
CA ASN A 86 23.59 -18.48 9.96
C ASN A 86 24.62 -17.96 10.97
N SER A 87 24.39 -18.21 12.27
CA SER A 87 25.29 -17.76 13.34
C SER A 87 26.70 -18.35 13.26
N ASP A 88 26.86 -19.52 12.63
CA ASP A 88 28.14 -20.19 12.41
C ASP A 88 28.84 -19.73 11.11
N GLY A 89 28.26 -18.76 10.39
CA GLY A 89 28.79 -18.24 9.12
C GLY A 89 28.43 -19.07 7.89
N THR A 90 27.73 -20.19 8.05
CA THR A 90 27.19 -20.94 6.91
C THR A 90 26.01 -20.18 6.28
N VAL A 91 25.67 -20.50 5.03
CA VAL A 91 24.59 -19.85 4.30
C VAL A 91 23.48 -20.85 4.00
N THR A 92 22.25 -20.51 4.35
CA THR A 92 21.08 -21.31 4.06
C THR A 92 20.38 -20.78 2.82
N LEU A 93 20.14 -21.65 1.83
CA LEU A 93 19.23 -21.39 0.72
C LEU A 93 17.94 -22.15 0.97
N SER A 94 16.82 -21.44 0.93
CA SER A 94 15.48 -22.00 1.09
C SER A 94 14.61 -21.68 -0.12
N GLN A 95 13.98 -22.70 -0.71
CA GLN A 95 12.96 -22.50 -1.74
C GLN A 95 11.58 -22.59 -1.12
N ARG A 96 10.77 -21.56 -1.30
CA ARG A 96 9.48 -21.43 -0.62
C ARG A 96 8.39 -20.93 -1.56
N THR A 97 7.15 -21.18 -1.18
CA THR A 97 5.95 -20.62 -1.83
C THR A 97 4.96 -20.18 -0.75
N ALA A 98 4.17 -19.16 -1.01
CA ALA A 98 3.08 -18.69 -0.14
C ALA A 98 1.75 -18.75 -0.88
N ASN A 99 0.64 -18.99 -0.19
CA ASN A 99 -0.70 -18.96 -0.81
C ASN A 99 -1.26 -17.52 -0.93
N GLY A 100 -0.59 -16.53 -0.36
CA GLY A 100 -1.02 -15.14 -0.28
C GLY A 100 0.06 -14.26 0.38
N HIS A 101 -0.38 -13.30 1.20
CA HIS A 101 0.50 -12.42 1.99
C HIS A 101 0.77 -12.99 3.38
N THR A 102 1.26 -14.22 3.41
CA THR A 102 1.58 -14.97 4.63
C THR A 102 3.00 -15.52 4.54
N MET A 103 3.60 -15.86 5.68
CA MET A 103 4.96 -16.39 5.72
C MET A 103 5.10 -17.57 4.73
N PRO A 104 5.99 -17.49 3.73
CA PRO A 104 6.18 -18.59 2.78
C PRO A 104 6.67 -19.85 3.50
N THR A 105 6.13 -20.99 3.06
CA THR A 105 6.49 -22.32 3.56
C THR A 105 7.44 -23.02 2.60
N LEU A 106 8.29 -23.90 3.13
CA LEU A 106 9.25 -24.67 2.33
C LEU A 106 8.53 -25.46 1.23
N ASP A 107 9.00 -25.31 -0.01
CA ASP A 107 8.53 -26.08 -1.15
C ASP A 107 9.45 -27.28 -1.35
N SER A 108 8.94 -28.49 -1.10
CA SER A 108 9.71 -29.73 -1.26
C SER A 108 9.95 -30.12 -2.71
N ASN A 109 9.22 -29.53 -3.67
CA ASN A 109 9.34 -29.84 -5.09
C ASN A 109 9.18 -28.57 -5.95
N PRO A 110 10.14 -27.62 -5.86
CA PRO A 110 10.05 -26.35 -6.57
C PRO A 110 10.09 -26.58 -8.09
N PRO A 111 9.34 -25.79 -8.89
CA PRO A 111 9.29 -25.94 -10.35
C PRO A 111 10.66 -25.88 -11.04
N ARG A 112 11.59 -25.13 -10.43
CA ARG A 112 13.00 -25.08 -10.82
C ARG A 112 13.86 -25.07 -9.57
N ALA A 113 14.71 -26.09 -9.41
CA ALA A 113 15.59 -26.20 -8.26
C ALA A 113 16.70 -25.14 -8.31
N ALA A 114 16.86 -24.38 -7.23
CA ALA A 114 17.93 -23.42 -7.04
C ALA A 114 19.12 -24.08 -6.32
N SER A 115 20.34 -23.74 -6.73
CA SER A 115 21.58 -24.23 -6.13
C SER A 115 22.42 -23.07 -5.66
N LEU A 116 22.81 -23.10 -4.38
CA LEU A 116 23.64 -22.05 -3.79
C LEU A 116 25.02 -22.04 -4.47
N LEU A 117 25.50 -20.85 -4.82
CA LEU A 117 26.83 -20.65 -5.37
C LEU A 117 27.72 -19.97 -4.33
N GLN A 118 28.38 -20.81 -3.52
CA GLN A 118 29.21 -20.35 -2.40
C GLN A 118 30.37 -19.45 -2.86
N SER A 119 30.98 -19.74 -4.02
CA SER A 119 32.13 -19.00 -4.57
C SER A 119 31.82 -17.55 -4.97
N ALA A 120 30.54 -17.22 -5.18
CA ALA A 120 30.08 -15.88 -5.53
C ALA A 120 29.24 -15.24 -4.40
N THR A 121 29.19 -15.87 -3.24
CA THR A 121 28.48 -15.38 -2.05
C THR A 121 29.46 -14.69 -1.11
N SER A 122 29.11 -13.49 -0.66
CA SER A 122 29.82 -12.69 0.35
C SER A 122 28.85 -12.36 1.46
N ALA A 123 28.94 -13.05 2.59
CA ALA A 123 28.01 -12.93 3.71
C ALA A 123 28.32 -11.76 4.68
N THR A 124 29.21 -10.84 4.30
CA THR A 124 29.85 -9.94 5.25
C THR A 124 29.16 -8.58 5.34
N GLY A 125 28.61 -8.28 6.52
CA GLY A 125 28.21 -6.93 6.92
C GLY A 125 27.10 -6.32 6.05
N SER A 126 27.07 -4.99 5.97
CA SER A 126 26.00 -4.27 5.28
C SER A 126 26.01 -4.43 3.76
N THR A 127 27.10 -4.94 3.18
CA THR A 127 27.29 -5.14 1.74
C THR A 127 27.16 -6.60 1.31
N ALA A 128 26.52 -7.44 2.13
CA ALA A 128 26.39 -8.85 1.83
C ALA A 128 25.70 -9.10 0.47
N SER A 129 26.16 -10.14 -0.23
CA SER A 129 25.62 -10.61 -1.49
C SER A 129 25.50 -12.12 -1.52
N TYR A 130 24.34 -12.64 -1.91
CA TYR A 130 24.08 -14.08 -2.03
C TYR A 130 23.91 -14.45 -3.50
N ALA A 131 24.63 -15.48 -3.94
CA ALA A 131 24.59 -15.97 -5.31
C ALA A 131 24.02 -17.38 -5.38
N TYR A 132 23.17 -17.64 -6.36
CA TYR A 132 22.64 -18.96 -6.65
C TYR A 132 22.36 -19.13 -8.14
N THR A 133 22.21 -20.36 -8.59
CA THR A 133 21.86 -20.70 -9.97
C THR A 133 20.51 -21.41 -10.02
N ILE A 134 19.74 -21.17 -11.08
CA ILE A 134 18.50 -21.91 -11.36
C ILE A 134 18.51 -22.35 -12.84
N PRO A 135 17.87 -23.47 -13.21
CA PRO A 135 17.68 -23.84 -14.61
C PRO A 135 17.03 -22.71 -15.41
N ALA A 136 17.59 -22.39 -16.57
CA ALA A 136 17.00 -21.44 -17.49
C ALA A 136 15.70 -22.00 -18.08
N ASN A 137 14.72 -21.12 -18.30
CA ASN A 137 13.54 -21.39 -19.11
C ASN A 137 13.58 -20.52 -20.37
N SER A 138 12.51 -20.51 -21.16
CA SER A 138 12.42 -19.73 -22.40
C SER A 138 12.20 -18.22 -22.18
N ASP A 139 12.14 -17.75 -20.94
CA ASP A 139 11.86 -16.34 -20.65
C ASP A 139 13.05 -15.46 -21.05
N THR A 140 12.80 -14.46 -21.90
CA THR A 140 13.76 -13.38 -22.19
C THR A 140 13.49 -12.14 -21.35
N LYS A 141 12.25 -11.98 -20.89
CA LYS A 141 11.84 -10.98 -19.90
C LYS A 141 11.15 -11.69 -18.75
N GLN A 142 11.53 -11.37 -17.52
CA GLN A 142 11.04 -12.07 -16.35
C GLN A 142 10.65 -11.08 -15.27
N TYR A 143 9.37 -11.12 -14.88
CA TYR A 143 8.93 -10.42 -13.69
C TYR A 143 9.39 -11.18 -12.45
N VAL A 144 9.93 -10.42 -11.49
CA VAL A 144 10.41 -10.94 -10.23
C VAL A 144 10.00 -10.00 -9.11
N ILE A 145 9.72 -10.55 -7.95
CA ILE A 145 9.60 -9.79 -6.72
C ILE A 145 10.87 -9.94 -5.90
N TYR A 146 11.24 -8.90 -5.15
CA TYR A 146 12.37 -8.92 -4.23
C TYR A 146 11.89 -8.61 -2.82
N ALA A 147 12.63 -9.10 -1.83
CA ALA A 147 12.34 -8.86 -0.43
C ALA A 147 13.63 -8.84 0.40
N PHE A 148 13.73 -7.89 1.32
CA PHE A 148 14.85 -7.69 2.24
C PHE A 148 14.34 -7.76 3.69
N GLY A 149 14.82 -8.73 4.45
CA GLY A 149 14.53 -8.87 5.87
C GLY A 149 15.65 -8.31 6.74
N PRO A 150 15.35 -7.56 7.82
CA PRO A 150 16.37 -7.00 8.70
C PRO A 150 16.91 -7.99 9.74
N THR A 151 16.19 -9.08 10.02
CA THR A 151 16.49 -10.02 11.11
C THR A 151 16.78 -11.40 10.52
N ALA A 152 17.94 -11.97 10.84
CA ALA A 152 18.27 -13.31 10.38
C ALA A 152 17.39 -14.35 11.11
N PRO A 153 16.94 -15.41 10.43
CA PRO A 153 16.24 -16.51 11.09
C PRO A 153 17.09 -17.12 12.22
N SER A 154 16.46 -17.57 13.29
CA SER A 154 17.15 -18.11 14.47
C SER A 154 17.76 -19.50 14.26
N SER A 155 17.46 -20.15 13.12
CA SER A 155 17.88 -21.49 12.78
C SER A 155 18.40 -21.56 11.34
N SER A 156 19.32 -22.51 11.09
CA SER A 156 19.83 -22.84 9.76
C SER A 156 18.91 -23.79 8.97
N ALA A 157 17.79 -24.23 9.55
CA ALA A 157 16.83 -25.08 8.86
C ALA A 157 16.18 -24.34 7.67
N ALA A 158 16.05 -25.00 6.52
CA ALA A 158 15.48 -24.39 5.32
C ALA A 158 14.01 -23.94 5.51
N ASP A 159 13.28 -24.51 6.46
CA ASP A 159 11.91 -24.16 6.82
C ASP A 159 11.80 -23.18 8.02
N ALA A 160 12.92 -22.65 8.52
CA ALA A 160 12.93 -21.74 9.67
C ALA A 160 11.94 -20.56 9.51
N SER A 161 11.28 -20.18 10.60
CA SER A 161 10.41 -19.00 10.62
C SER A 161 11.21 -17.74 10.30
N ILE A 162 10.65 -16.91 9.41
CA ILE A 162 11.26 -15.65 9.00
C ILE A 162 10.31 -14.50 9.34
N GLU A 163 10.87 -13.38 9.79
CA GLU A 163 10.11 -12.16 9.99
C GLU A 163 9.75 -11.51 8.65
N GLU A 164 8.69 -10.70 8.65
CA GLU A 164 8.28 -9.92 7.48
C GLU A 164 9.43 -9.03 6.97
N HIS A 165 9.54 -8.93 5.64
CA HIS A 165 10.53 -8.07 5.00
C HIS A 165 10.28 -6.58 5.29
N LEU A 166 11.36 -5.80 5.36
CA LEU A 166 11.33 -4.34 5.52
C LEU A 166 11.25 -3.59 4.18
N ASP A 167 11.89 -4.12 3.13
CA ASP A 167 11.88 -3.54 1.78
C ASP A 167 11.54 -4.63 0.78
N PHE A 168 10.66 -4.31 -0.17
CA PHE A 168 10.17 -5.25 -1.17
C PHE A 168 9.66 -4.51 -2.39
N GLY A 169 9.50 -5.23 -3.50
CA GLY A 169 8.87 -4.67 -4.69
C GLY A 169 8.93 -5.62 -5.88
N THR A 170 8.38 -5.15 -6.99
CA THR A 170 8.29 -5.90 -8.25
C THR A 170 9.17 -5.23 -9.31
N VAL A 171 9.95 -6.02 -10.03
CA VAL A 171 10.79 -5.54 -11.14
C VAL A 171 10.71 -6.52 -12.32
N GLN A 172 11.05 -6.05 -13.52
CA GLN A 172 11.21 -6.91 -14.69
C GLN A 172 12.69 -6.93 -15.10
N LEU A 173 13.27 -8.13 -15.19
CA LEU A 173 14.61 -8.37 -15.68
C LEU A 173 14.56 -8.69 -17.17
N ASP A 174 15.49 -8.12 -17.94
CA ASP A 174 15.72 -8.47 -19.35
C ASP A 174 16.91 -9.43 -19.45
N LEU A 175 16.64 -10.73 -19.58
CA LEU A 175 17.66 -11.77 -19.63
C LEU A 175 18.38 -11.82 -20.99
N ALA A 176 17.86 -11.15 -22.02
CA ALA A 176 18.46 -11.08 -23.35
C ALA A 176 19.36 -9.84 -23.54
N LYS A 177 19.31 -8.88 -22.62
CA LYS A 177 20.16 -7.69 -22.63
C LYS A 177 21.63 -8.07 -22.54
N THR A 178 22.48 -7.51 -23.40
CA THR A 178 23.92 -7.76 -23.38
C THR A 178 24.57 -7.11 -22.16
N VAL A 179 25.32 -7.91 -21.37
CA VAL A 179 26.10 -7.44 -20.23
C VAL A 179 27.48 -7.06 -20.73
N SER A 180 27.77 -5.75 -20.81
CA SER A 180 29.14 -5.29 -20.99
C SER A 180 29.91 -5.51 -19.69
N THR A 181 30.79 -6.51 -19.66
CA THR A 181 31.76 -6.71 -18.57
C THR A 181 32.80 -5.59 -18.60
N SER A 182 32.49 -4.43 -18.01
CA SER A 182 33.50 -3.45 -17.67
C SER A 182 34.18 -3.86 -16.37
N THR A 183 35.41 -4.33 -16.48
CA THR A 183 36.34 -4.50 -15.36
C THR A 183 36.37 -3.22 -14.53
N SER A 184 36.21 -3.39 -13.23
CA SER A 184 36.19 -2.33 -12.22
C SER A 184 37.46 -1.48 -12.23
N SER A 185 37.32 -0.20 -12.57
CA SER A 185 38.10 0.89 -11.98
C SER A 185 37.11 1.92 -11.49
N GLY A 186 37.07 2.11 -10.16
CA GLY A 186 36.11 2.97 -9.50
C GLY A 186 36.13 4.39 -10.05
N SER A 187 34.94 4.90 -10.33
CA SER A 187 34.64 6.34 -10.34
C SER A 187 33.12 6.47 -10.21
N ALA A 188 32.71 7.06 -9.10
CA ALA A 188 31.33 7.46 -8.87
C ALA A 188 30.97 8.54 -9.90
N SER A 189 30.07 8.20 -10.82
CA SER A 189 29.35 9.18 -11.61
C SER A 189 27.86 8.80 -11.61
N SER A 190 27.09 9.64 -10.91
CA SER A 190 25.63 9.61 -10.94
C SER A 190 25.13 9.81 -12.37
N PRO A 191 24.17 9.01 -12.85
CA PRO A 191 23.33 9.42 -13.96
C PRO A 191 21.98 9.87 -13.40
N THR A 192 21.77 11.19 -13.43
CA THR A 192 20.45 11.78 -13.64
C THR A 192 19.96 11.37 -15.03
N GLY A 193 18.82 10.67 -15.11
CA GLY A 193 18.27 10.27 -16.40
C GLY A 193 16.90 9.60 -16.33
N GLY A 194 15.86 10.43 -16.51
CA GLY A 194 14.63 10.13 -17.25
C GLY A 194 13.87 8.84 -16.91
N SER A 195 12.86 8.95 -16.06
CA SER A 195 11.78 7.96 -15.96
C SER A 195 10.94 7.97 -17.24
N SER A 196 11.23 7.07 -18.17
CA SER A 196 10.31 6.73 -19.27
C SER A 196 9.32 5.68 -18.76
N SER A 197 8.14 6.16 -18.38
CA SER A 197 6.95 5.35 -18.12
C SER A 197 6.47 4.72 -19.43
N GLY A 198 7.06 3.58 -19.78
CA GLY A 198 6.56 2.69 -20.82
C GLY A 198 5.41 1.87 -20.28
N SER A 199 4.17 2.27 -20.59
CA SER A 199 2.99 1.42 -20.44
C SER A 199 3.11 0.26 -21.43
N GLY A 200 3.65 -0.86 -20.97
CA GLY A 200 3.59 -2.12 -21.70
C GLY A 200 2.17 -2.71 -21.68
N PRO A 201 1.83 -3.60 -22.62
CA PRO A 201 0.51 -4.21 -22.69
C PRO A 201 0.23 -5.01 -21.41
N THR A 202 -0.93 -4.80 -20.82
CA THR A 202 -1.43 -5.57 -19.68
C THR A 202 -1.92 -6.92 -20.19
N ASP A 203 -1.07 -7.94 -20.12
CA ASP A 203 -1.60 -9.30 -19.95
C ASP A 203 -2.27 -9.32 -18.57
N ASP A 204 -3.60 -9.22 -18.56
CA ASP A 204 -4.44 -9.17 -17.38
C ASP A 204 -4.34 -10.48 -16.60
N ILE A 205 -3.38 -10.56 -15.68
CA ILE A 205 -3.33 -11.63 -14.69
C ILE A 205 -4.58 -11.45 -13.82
N PRO A 206 -5.47 -12.46 -13.75
CA PRO A 206 -6.68 -12.34 -12.95
C PRO A 206 -6.33 -12.13 -11.49
N LEU A 207 -6.85 -11.06 -10.89
CA LEU A 207 -6.70 -10.76 -9.46
C LEU A 207 -7.04 -11.99 -8.61
N GLN A 208 -6.22 -12.25 -7.59
CA GLN A 208 -6.49 -13.31 -6.61
C GLN A 208 -7.78 -13.02 -5.84
N PRO A 209 -8.45 -14.04 -5.29
CA PRO A 209 -9.66 -13.85 -4.48
C PRO A 209 -9.48 -12.79 -3.37
N TYR A 210 -8.33 -12.79 -2.68
CA TYR A 210 -8.04 -11.84 -1.62
C TYR A 210 -7.88 -10.39 -2.15
N GLU A 211 -7.23 -10.20 -3.30
CA GLU A 211 -7.06 -8.87 -3.94
C GLU A 211 -8.40 -8.28 -4.34
N ARG A 212 -9.29 -9.11 -4.93
CA ARG A 212 -10.65 -8.66 -5.30
C ARG A 212 -11.42 -8.17 -4.08
N LEU A 213 -11.28 -8.85 -2.94
CA LEU A 213 -11.91 -8.45 -1.69
C LEU A 213 -11.34 -7.13 -1.15
N ILE A 214 -10.02 -6.92 -1.20
CA ILE A 214 -9.38 -5.66 -0.78
C ILE A 214 -9.80 -4.50 -1.68
N VAL A 215 -9.83 -4.70 -3.00
CA VAL A 215 -10.30 -3.68 -3.95
C VAL A 215 -11.75 -3.31 -3.66
N ALA A 216 -12.63 -4.30 -3.47
CA ALA A 216 -14.02 -4.06 -3.13
C ALA A 216 -14.17 -3.36 -1.76
N HIS A 217 -13.43 -3.79 -0.74
CA HIS A 217 -13.34 -3.12 0.56
C HIS A 217 -12.96 -1.64 0.40
N ALA A 218 -11.89 -1.34 -0.36
CA ALA A 218 -11.41 0.01 -0.58
C ALA A 218 -12.47 0.89 -1.27
N ILE A 219 -13.18 0.35 -2.27
CA ILE A 219 -14.27 1.06 -2.97
C ILE A 219 -15.41 1.38 -1.99
N PHE A 220 -15.95 0.37 -1.31
CA PHE A 220 -17.09 0.54 -0.40
C PHE A 220 -16.76 1.44 0.78
N CYS A 221 -15.58 1.29 1.39
CA CYS A 221 -15.13 2.17 2.47
C CYS A 221 -14.89 3.59 1.98
N THR A 222 -14.33 3.81 0.79
CA THR A 222 -14.16 5.17 0.24
C THR A 222 -15.53 5.82 -0.01
N VAL A 223 -16.46 5.12 -0.66
CA VAL A 223 -17.81 5.64 -0.90
C VAL A 223 -18.53 5.95 0.41
N GLY A 224 -18.53 5.01 1.36
CA GLY A 224 -19.20 5.18 2.65
C GLY A 224 -18.58 6.28 3.51
N PHE A 225 -17.29 6.12 3.85
CA PHE A 225 -16.60 6.97 4.81
C PHE A 225 -16.12 8.32 4.24
N LEU A 226 -15.59 8.34 3.01
CA LEU A 226 -15.01 9.57 2.43
C LEU A 226 -16.05 10.46 1.73
N LEU A 227 -17.10 9.87 1.14
CA LEU A 227 -18.08 10.60 0.34
C LEU A 227 -19.42 10.76 1.07
N LEU A 228 -20.06 9.64 1.43
CA LEU A 228 -21.44 9.66 1.92
C LEU A 228 -21.57 10.22 3.34
N LEU A 229 -20.67 9.88 4.28
CA LEU A 229 -20.72 10.43 5.64
C LEU A 229 -20.58 11.97 5.67
N PRO A 230 -19.58 12.59 5.01
CA PRO A 230 -19.51 14.05 4.94
C PRO A 230 -20.70 14.67 4.21
N ALA A 231 -21.18 14.05 3.12
CA ALA A 231 -22.35 14.53 2.41
C ALA A 231 -23.61 14.53 3.30
N GLY A 232 -23.85 13.47 4.07
CA GLY A 232 -24.96 13.39 5.02
C GLY A 232 -24.85 14.42 6.16
N ALA A 233 -23.63 14.71 6.62
CA ALA A 233 -23.37 15.76 7.62
C ALA A 233 -23.62 17.17 7.04
N LEU A 234 -23.17 17.44 5.82
CA LEU A 234 -23.43 18.70 5.11
C LEU A 234 -24.93 18.87 4.83
N LEU A 235 -25.63 17.82 4.40
CA LEU A 235 -27.09 17.83 4.24
C LEU A 235 -27.77 18.31 5.53
N ALA A 236 -27.43 17.71 6.68
CA ALA A 236 -27.99 18.15 7.95
C ALA A 236 -27.58 19.59 8.31
N ARG A 237 -26.37 20.02 7.95
CA ARG A 237 -25.88 21.38 8.25
C ARG A 237 -26.67 22.45 7.50
N TYR A 238 -26.88 22.26 6.20
CA TYR A 238 -27.58 23.24 5.37
C TYR A 238 -29.09 23.17 5.56
N PHE A 239 -29.69 21.99 5.45
CA PHE A 239 -31.15 21.87 5.37
C PHE A 239 -31.88 22.05 6.71
N ARG A 240 -31.18 21.91 7.85
CA ARG A 240 -31.80 22.10 9.17
C ARG A 240 -32.40 23.50 9.37
N THR A 241 -31.89 24.51 8.68
CA THR A 241 -32.38 25.89 8.73
C THR A 241 -33.61 26.12 7.84
N PHE A 242 -33.80 25.29 6.81
CA PHE A 242 -34.74 25.57 5.72
C PHE A 242 -35.91 24.59 5.63
N THR A 243 -35.78 23.36 6.15
CA THR A 243 -36.85 22.36 6.04
C THR A 243 -36.86 21.40 7.23
N PRO A 244 -38.03 21.04 7.79
CA PRO A 244 -38.12 20.05 8.85
C PRO A 244 -37.75 18.63 8.37
N LYS A 245 -37.76 18.39 7.05
CA LYS A 245 -37.38 17.11 6.44
C LYS A 245 -35.87 16.84 6.47
N TRP A 246 -35.05 17.78 6.95
CA TRP A 246 -33.59 17.63 7.05
C TRP A 246 -33.19 16.36 7.80
N PHE A 247 -33.94 16.00 8.84
CA PHE A 247 -33.64 14.82 9.64
C PHE A 247 -33.83 13.55 8.82
N ILE A 248 -34.91 13.47 8.03
CA ILE A 248 -35.18 12.34 7.14
C ILE A 248 -34.02 12.17 6.15
N GLY A 249 -33.65 13.25 5.46
CA GLY A 249 -32.53 13.21 4.52
C GLY A 249 -31.21 12.81 5.20
N HIS A 250 -30.96 13.30 6.43
CA HIS A 250 -29.76 12.97 7.17
C HIS A 250 -29.70 11.50 7.56
N TRP A 251 -30.72 10.95 8.23
CA TRP A 251 -30.65 9.56 8.68
C TRP A 251 -30.68 8.57 7.51
N VAL A 252 -31.40 8.88 6.42
CA VAL A 252 -31.36 8.07 5.19
C VAL A 252 -29.97 8.09 4.56
N ALA A 253 -29.35 9.26 4.43
CA ALA A 253 -27.96 9.36 3.93
C ALA A 253 -26.99 8.56 4.79
N GLN A 254 -27.10 8.65 6.13
CA GLN A 254 -26.15 8.03 7.05
C GLN A 254 -26.37 6.52 7.24
N LEU A 255 -27.61 6.02 7.23
CA LEU A 255 -27.89 4.60 7.49
C LEU A 255 -28.16 3.80 6.22
N ALA A 256 -29.04 4.29 5.34
CA ALA A 256 -29.43 3.54 4.15
C ALA A 256 -28.33 3.54 3.08
N PHE A 257 -27.66 4.68 2.87
CA PHE A 257 -26.60 4.76 1.87
C PHE A 257 -25.21 4.53 2.49
N ALA A 258 -24.78 5.39 3.42
CA ALA A 258 -23.46 5.26 4.01
C ALA A 258 -23.33 3.98 4.84
N GLY A 259 -24.34 3.64 5.65
CA GLY A 259 -24.31 2.47 6.52
C GLY A 259 -24.20 1.16 5.77
N ILE A 260 -24.98 0.96 4.71
CA ILE A 260 -24.88 -0.24 3.87
C ILE A 260 -23.48 -0.35 3.26
N ALA A 261 -22.97 0.73 2.67
CA ALA A 261 -21.62 0.73 2.10
C ALA A 261 -20.53 0.44 3.15
N ILE A 262 -20.63 1.05 4.34
CA ILE A 262 -19.67 0.85 5.43
C ILE A 262 -19.70 -0.59 5.95
N VAL A 263 -20.88 -1.17 6.16
CA VAL A 263 -21.02 -2.55 6.64
C VAL A 263 -20.46 -3.54 5.61
N ILE A 264 -20.78 -3.37 4.32
CA ILE A 264 -20.24 -4.21 3.25
C ILE A 264 -18.71 -4.05 3.18
N GLY A 265 -18.21 -2.82 3.15
CA GLY A 265 -16.77 -2.56 3.14
C GLY A 265 -16.07 -3.21 4.32
N PHE A 266 -16.58 -3.04 5.53
CA PHE A 266 -16.03 -3.66 6.73
C PHE A 266 -16.00 -5.20 6.65
N ALA A 267 -17.12 -5.82 6.25
CA ALA A 267 -17.21 -7.28 6.11
C ALA A 267 -16.23 -7.81 5.05
N LEU A 268 -16.06 -7.10 3.93
CA LEU A 268 -15.09 -7.45 2.89
C LEU A 268 -13.64 -7.38 3.39
N GLY A 269 -13.32 -6.40 4.26
CA GLY A 269 -12.00 -6.30 4.87
C GLY A 269 -11.70 -7.49 5.80
N VAL A 270 -12.66 -7.88 6.64
CA VAL A 270 -12.56 -9.08 7.49
C VAL A 270 -12.42 -10.35 6.64
N GLN A 271 -13.21 -10.46 5.57
CA GLN A 271 -13.14 -11.58 4.65
C GLN A 271 -11.79 -11.65 3.93
N ALA A 272 -11.22 -10.52 3.51
CA ALA A 272 -9.93 -10.45 2.85
C ALA A 272 -8.79 -11.02 3.73
N VAL A 273 -8.76 -10.61 5.01
CA VAL A 273 -7.77 -11.12 5.98
C VAL A 273 -7.93 -12.63 6.18
N SER A 274 -9.18 -13.09 6.32
CA SER A 274 -9.48 -14.51 6.49
C SER A 274 -9.08 -15.34 5.27
N THR A 275 -9.34 -14.82 4.06
CA THR A 275 -8.96 -15.45 2.80
C THR A 275 -7.46 -15.45 2.57
N ALA A 276 -6.74 -14.44 3.06
CA ALA A 276 -5.28 -14.40 3.03
C ALA A 276 -4.64 -15.38 4.03
N GLY A 277 -5.38 -15.86 5.03
CA GLY A 277 -4.85 -16.65 6.14
C GLY A 277 -3.97 -15.83 7.09
N SER A 278 -4.15 -14.50 7.11
CA SER A 278 -3.39 -13.57 7.93
C SER A 278 -4.08 -13.34 9.29
N ASP A 279 -3.33 -12.84 10.27
CA ASP A 279 -3.88 -12.51 11.58
C ASP A 279 -4.77 -11.25 11.52
N HIS A 280 -5.96 -11.37 12.12
CA HIS A 280 -6.86 -10.23 12.32
C HIS A 280 -6.26 -9.24 13.32
N LEU A 281 -6.49 -7.94 13.08
CA LEU A 281 -6.01 -6.86 13.95
C LEU A 281 -4.48 -6.85 14.13
N SER A 282 -3.73 -7.33 13.13
CA SER A 282 -2.27 -7.38 13.17
C SER A 282 -1.64 -5.99 13.00
N ASP A 283 -2.22 -5.14 12.16
CA ASP A 283 -1.69 -3.79 11.89
C ASP A 283 -2.56 -2.64 12.42
N ARG A 284 -2.04 -1.41 12.26
CA ARG A 284 -2.68 -0.16 12.70
C ARG A 284 -3.95 0.18 11.93
N HIS A 285 -3.98 -0.05 10.62
CA HIS A 285 -5.15 0.18 9.78
C HIS A 285 -6.30 -0.74 10.20
N MET A 286 -6.05 -2.02 10.45
CA MET A 286 -7.08 -2.95 10.94
C MET A 286 -7.64 -2.49 12.30
N LYS A 287 -6.77 -2.19 13.28
CA LYS A 287 -7.16 -1.74 14.62
C LYS A 287 -7.99 -0.45 14.59
N LEU A 288 -7.52 0.56 13.87
CA LEU A 288 -8.24 1.84 13.74
C LEU A 288 -9.52 1.69 12.91
N GLY A 289 -9.54 0.81 11.90
CA GLY A 289 -10.72 0.52 11.09
C GLY A 289 -11.86 -0.11 11.91
N VAL A 290 -11.55 -1.12 12.75
CA VAL A 290 -12.53 -1.69 13.68
C VAL A 290 -13.01 -0.66 14.70
N GLY A 291 -12.10 0.14 15.27
CA GLY A 291 -12.47 1.23 16.17
C GLY A 291 -13.42 2.24 15.52
N LEU A 292 -13.15 2.64 14.28
CA LEU A 292 -14.02 3.54 13.51
C LEU A 292 -15.38 2.92 13.21
N PHE A 293 -15.43 1.64 12.86
CA PHE A 293 -16.68 0.94 12.62
C PHE A 293 -17.55 0.92 13.87
N VAL A 294 -16.98 0.59 15.04
CA VAL A 294 -17.68 0.64 16.33
C VAL A 294 -18.14 2.05 16.66
N LEU A 295 -17.29 3.06 16.47
CA LEU A 295 -17.67 4.47 16.67
C LEU A 295 -18.81 4.91 15.75
N TYR A 296 -18.83 4.46 14.49
CA TYR A 296 -19.92 4.73 13.56
C TYR A 296 -21.25 4.12 14.02
N ILE A 297 -21.25 2.88 14.51
CA ILE A 297 -22.45 2.24 15.07
C ILE A 297 -22.92 2.97 16.32
N ALA A 298 -22.00 3.31 17.24
CA ALA A 298 -22.31 4.06 18.45
C ALA A 298 -22.89 5.46 18.13
N GLN A 299 -22.33 6.16 17.14
CA GLN A 299 -22.79 7.47 16.69
C GLN A 299 -24.19 7.40 16.06
N SER A 300 -24.46 6.35 15.28
CA SER A 300 -25.78 6.05 14.72
C SER A 300 -26.80 5.77 15.82
N GLY A 301 -26.43 4.95 16.81
CA GLY A 301 -27.24 4.68 18.00
C GLY A 301 -27.53 5.94 18.81
N LEU A 302 -26.53 6.80 19.03
CA LEU A 302 -26.71 8.10 19.68
C LEU A 302 -27.68 9.00 18.91
N GLY A 303 -27.60 9.03 17.57
CA GLY A 303 -28.55 9.75 16.72
C GLY A 303 -29.99 9.26 16.90
N ALA A 304 -30.17 7.93 16.98
CA ALA A 304 -31.47 7.29 17.21
C ALA A 304 -32.02 7.59 18.61
N ILE A 305 -31.18 7.49 19.65
CA ILE A 305 -31.51 7.87 21.04
C ILE A 305 -31.96 9.33 21.10
N ILE A 306 -31.23 10.25 20.48
CA ILE A 306 -31.62 11.67 20.44
C ILE A 306 -32.98 11.86 19.76
N HIS A 307 -33.29 11.04 18.76
CA HIS A 307 -34.56 11.11 18.06
C HIS A 307 -35.73 10.60 18.92
N TRP A 308 -35.61 9.42 19.53
CA TRP A 308 -36.70 8.78 20.27
C TRP A 308 -36.81 9.18 21.74
N ILE A 309 -35.70 9.54 22.39
CA ILE A 309 -35.67 9.88 23.82
C ILE A 309 -35.52 11.40 23.96
N LYS A 310 -36.65 12.08 24.22
CA LYS A 310 -36.72 13.53 24.45
C LYS A 310 -36.72 13.84 25.95
N PRO A 311 -35.83 14.72 26.45
CA PRO A 311 -35.85 15.14 27.85
C PRO A 311 -37.13 15.92 28.18
N LYS A 312 -37.77 15.58 29.32
CA LYS A 312 -39.08 16.12 29.75
C LYS A 312 -39.06 17.59 30.18
N ARG A 313 -37.94 18.04 30.75
CA ARG A 313 -37.73 19.45 31.14
C ARG A 313 -36.46 19.93 30.47
N ASN A 314 -36.58 20.94 29.62
CA ASN A 314 -35.44 21.39 28.83
C ASN A 314 -35.46 22.91 28.73
N THR A 315 -34.52 23.56 29.41
CA THR A 315 -34.31 25.02 29.39
C THR A 315 -33.43 25.46 28.22
N GLY A 316 -33.06 24.53 27.32
CA GLY A 316 -32.22 24.80 26.16
C GLY A 316 -32.01 23.58 25.26
N ARG A 317 -30.98 23.61 24.42
CA ARG A 317 -30.65 22.48 23.53
C ARG A 317 -30.00 21.35 24.35
N PRO A 318 -30.51 20.09 24.30
CA PRO A 318 -29.95 19.01 25.10
C PRO A 318 -28.48 18.72 24.74
N ILE A 319 -27.64 18.47 25.75
CA ILE A 319 -26.18 18.25 25.60
C ILE A 319 -25.83 17.14 24.59
N GLN A 320 -26.62 16.07 24.55
CA GLN A 320 -26.50 14.96 23.59
C GLN A 320 -26.45 15.43 22.12
N ASN A 321 -27.11 16.54 21.75
CA ASN A 321 -27.06 17.07 20.39
C ASN A 321 -25.71 17.68 20.05
N TYR A 322 -25.05 18.32 21.02
CA TYR A 322 -23.70 18.87 20.84
C TYR A 322 -22.68 17.74 20.77
N VAL A 323 -22.79 16.76 21.68
CA VAL A 323 -21.96 15.56 21.67
C VAL A 323 -22.07 14.83 20.33
N HIS A 324 -23.28 14.56 19.84
CA HIS A 324 -23.49 13.93 18.54
C HIS A 324 -22.85 14.74 17.40
N ALA A 325 -23.00 16.06 17.38
CA ALA A 325 -22.39 16.87 16.32
C ALA A 325 -20.85 16.84 16.37
N ILE A 326 -20.25 17.00 17.54
CA ILE A 326 -18.79 17.05 17.70
C ILE A 326 -18.17 15.68 17.41
N VAL A 327 -18.69 14.62 18.04
CA VAL A 327 -18.21 13.24 17.82
C VAL A 327 -18.38 12.83 16.36
N GLY A 328 -19.49 13.19 15.72
CA GLY A 328 -19.71 12.94 14.29
C GLY A 328 -18.65 13.57 13.39
N LEU A 329 -18.24 14.82 13.67
CA LEU A 329 -17.16 15.48 12.93
C LEU A 329 -15.80 14.83 13.18
N LEU A 330 -15.52 14.42 14.41
CA LEU A 330 -14.28 13.71 14.74
C LEU A 330 -14.21 12.35 14.02
N ILE A 331 -15.33 11.62 13.95
CA ILE A 331 -15.43 10.37 13.19
C ILE A 331 -15.15 10.63 11.70
N ILE A 332 -15.72 11.69 11.11
CA ILE A 332 -15.46 12.06 9.71
C ILE A 332 -13.96 12.34 9.49
N GLY A 333 -13.33 13.14 10.36
CA GLY A 333 -11.90 13.43 10.25
C GLY A 333 -11.02 12.19 10.39
N ALA A 334 -11.32 11.34 11.37
CA ALA A 334 -10.61 10.07 11.57
C ALA A 334 -10.83 9.09 10.39
N SER A 335 -12.01 9.13 9.78
CA SER A 335 -12.33 8.35 8.58
C SER A 335 -11.52 8.80 7.38
N MET A 336 -11.37 10.11 7.16
CA MET A 336 -10.49 10.66 6.12
C MET A 336 -9.04 10.20 6.32
N TYR A 337 -8.52 10.29 7.54
CA TYR A 337 -7.18 9.77 7.87
C TYR A 337 -7.05 8.28 7.55
N GLN A 338 -8.07 7.48 7.88
CA GLN A 338 -8.02 6.03 7.65
C GLN A 338 -8.10 5.65 6.17
N VAL A 339 -8.91 6.35 5.37
CA VAL A 339 -8.92 6.18 3.92
C VAL A 339 -7.55 6.58 3.32
N HIS A 340 -6.96 7.68 3.79
CA HIS A 340 -5.61 8.10 3.38
C HIS A 340 -4.55 7.04 3.69
N ASN A 341 -4.54 6.52 4.92
CA ASN A 341 -3.63 5.45 5.30
C ASN A 341 -3.83 4.19 4.46
N GLY A 342 -5.10 3.84 4.18
CA GLY A 342 -5.47 2.69 3.35
C GLY A 342 -4.85 2.77 1.96
N TYR A 343 -5.10 3.84 1.19
CA TYR A 343 -4.58 3.93 -0.17
C TYR A 343 -3.08 4.23 -0.24
N LYS A 344 -2.50 4.88 0.78
CA LYS A 344 -1.06 5.21 0.79
C LYS A 344 -0.16 4.07 1.23
N ASN A 345 -0.54 3.41 2.31
CA ASN A 345 0.35 2.48 2.99
C ASN A 345 -0.12 1.04 2.80
N GLU A 346 -1.41 0.79 2.98
CA GLU A 346 -1.94 -0.58 2.93
C GLU A 346 -2.10 -1.09 1.50
N TRP A 347 -2.44 -0.24 0.53
CA TRP A 347 -2.59 -0.64 -0.87
C TRP A 347 -1.34 -1.34 -1.41
N LEU A 348 -0.16 -0.72 -1.22
CA LEU A 348 1.10 -1.29 -1.70
C LEU A 348 1.42 -2.62 -0.98
N LYS A 349 1.25 -2.66 0.34
CA LYS A 349 1.50 -3.88 1.13
C LYS A 349 0.58 -5.02 0.74
N ALA A 350 -0.68 -4.70 0.49
CA ALA A 350 -1.72 -5.69 0.30
C ALA A 350 -1.88 -6.12 -1.16
N THR A 351 -1.40 -5.36 -2.14
CA THR A 351 -1.54 -5.73 -3.57
C THR A 351 -0.21 -5.89 -4.30
N ALA A 352 0.90 -5.47 -3.70
CA ALA A 352 2.19 -5.33 -4.37
C ALA A 352 2.14 -4.51 -5.67
N GLN A 353 1.06 -3.72 -5.88
CA GLN A 353 0.90 -2.85 -7.03
C GLN A 353 1.54 -1.49 -6.76
N GLU A 354 1.95 -0.84 -7.85
CA GLU A 354 2.55 0.49 -7.80
C GLU A 354 1.66 1.46 -6.99
N PRO A 355 2.28 2.34 -6.20
CA PRO A 355 1.54 3.33 -5.43
C PRO A 355 0.76 4.25 -6.38
N PHE A 356 -0.40 4.73 -5.91
CA PHE A 356 -1.19 5.70 -6.66
C PHE A 356 -0.36 6.93 -7.04
N SER A 357 -0.68 7.51 -8.19
CA SER A 357 -0.01 8.72 -8.69
C SER A 357 -0.14 9.87 -7.69
N LYS A 358 0.83 10.80 -7.71
CA LYS A 358 0.79 12.03 -6.89
C LYS A 358 -0.49 12.85 -7.12
N GLY A 359 -1.15 12.68 -8.26
CA GLY A 359 -2.43 13.34 -8.56
C GLY A 359 -3.55 12.91 -7.62
N ILE A 360 -3.60 11.64 -7.20
CA ILE A 360 -4.61 11.16 -6.24
C ILE A 360 -4.45 11.85 -4.88
N ASP A 361 -3.22 12.10 -4.43
CA ASP A 361 -2.97 12.82 -3.17
C ASP A 361 -3.47 14.25 -3.25
N ILE A 362 -3.19 14.93 -4.36
CA ILE A 362 -3.63 16.31 -4.58
C ILE A 362 -5.15 16.36 -4.55
N LEU A 363 -5.82 15.45 -5.27
CA LEU A 363 -7.28 15.36 -5.26
C LEU A 363 -7.84 15.09 -3.86
N PHE A 364 -7.19 14.21 -3.09
CA PHE A 364 -7.60 13.91 -1.72
C PHE A 364 -7.54 15.13 -0.81
N TRP A 365 -6.44 15.91 -0.85
CA TRP A 365 -6.31 17.11 -0.03
C TRP A 365 -7.23 18.25 -0.49
N VAL A 366 -7.43 18.41 -1.80
CA VAL A 366 -8.43 19.34 -2.35
C VAL A 366 -9.84 18.96 -1.87
N TRP A 367 -10.18 17.66 -1.87
CA TRP A 367 -11.45 17.16 -1.37
C TRP A 367 -11.66 17.48 0.12
N ILE A 368 -10.64 17.23 0.96
CA ILE A 368 -10.71 17.60 2.39
C ILE A 368 -10.93 19.10 2.56
N ALA A 369 -10.16 19.92 1.85
CA ALA A 369 -10.28 21.37 1.91
C ALA A 369 -11.69 21.83 1.50
N ALA A 370 -12.26 21.21 0.46
CA ALA A 370 -13.62 21.48 0.02
C ALA A 370 -14.66 21.14 1.08
N ILE A 371 -14.57 19.97 1.74
CA ILE A 371 -15.50 19.58 2.81
C ILE A 371 -15.42 20.54 4.00
N ILE A 372 -14.21 20.94 4.41
CA ILE A 372 -14.02 21.91 5.50
C ILE A 372 -14.62 23.27 5.12
N ALA A 373 -14.33 23.75 3.90
CA ALA A 373 -14.87 25.01 3.41
C ALA A 373 -16.40 25.01 3.34
N LEU A 374 -17.00 23.95 2.77
CA LEU A 374 -18.45 23.79 2.70
C LEU A 374 -19.08 23.74 4.10
N TYR A 375 -18.46 23.01 5.03
CA TYR A 375 -18.97 22.96 6.39
C TYR A 375 -18.90 24.33 7.08
N ALA A 376 -17.78 25.05 6.91
CA ALA A 376 -17.60 26.41 7.44
C ALA A 376 -18.60 27.40 6.84
N ILE A 377 -18.84 27.36 5.53
CA ILE A 377 -19.88 28.17 4.87
C ILE A 377 -21.26 27.83 5.46
N GLY A 378 -21.56 26.56 5.70
CA GLY A 378 -22.80 26.13 6.35
C GLY A 378 -23.01 26.71 7.75
N LEU A 379 -21.93 27.06 8.49
CA LEU A 379 -22.04 27.71 9.80
C LEU A 379 -22.61 29.14 9.71
N TYR A 380 -22.57 29.79 8.55
CA TYR A 380 -23.22 31.08 8.33
C TYR A 380 -24.73 31.05 8.68
N PHE A 381 -25.38 29.90 8.48
CA PHE A 381 -26.80 29.72 8.79
C PHE A 381 -27.09 29.38 10.26
N LEU A 382 -26.06 29.11 11.07
CA LEU A 382 -26.20 28.69 12.47
C LEU A 382 -26.94 29.71 13.35
N PRO A 383 -26.69 31.03 13.28
CA PRO A 383 -27.42 32.00 14.10
C PRO A 383 -28.92 31.98 13.83
N LYS A 384 -29.31 31.86 12.55
CA LYS A 384 -30.72 31.73 12.14
C LYS A 384 -31.34 30.45 12.69
N GLN A 385 -30.64 29.32 12.56
CA GLN A 385 -31.06 28.04 13.11
C GLN A 385 -31.28 28.10 14.63
N LEU A 386 -30.36 28.70 15.39
CA LEU A 386 -30.46 28.81 16.85
C LEU A 386 -31.61 29.74 17.27
N LYS A 387 -31.89 30.82 16.52
CA LYS A 387 -33.04 31.68 16.77
C LYS A 387 -34.36 30.92 16.59
N GLN A 388 -34.48 30.15 15.49
CA GLN A 388 -35.65 29.30 15.23
C GLN A 388 -35.84 28.24 16.33
N GLU A 389 -34.78 27.58 16.77
CA GLU A 389 -34.84 26.58 17.86
C GLU A 389 -35.35 27.21 19.17
N LYS A 390 -34.89 28.42 19.54
CA LYS A 390 -35.37 29.14 20.73
C LYS A 390 -36.85 29.52 20.64
N THR A 391 -37.28 30.05 19.50
CA THR A 391 -38.70 30.41 19.27
C THR A 391 -39.60 29.20 19.38
N ASN A 392 -39.26 28.10 18.71
CA ASN A 392 -40.03 26.85 18.74
C ASN A 392 -40.08 26.20 20.13
N GLN A 393 -39.04 26.41 20.96
CA GLN A 393 -39.05 25.95 22.36
C GLN A 393 -39.98 26.81 23.23
N GLY A 394 -39.96 28.13 23.06
CA GLY A 394 -40.88 29.04 23.75
C GLY A 394 -42.33 28.74 23.43
N GLU A 395 -42.65 28.54 22.15
CA GLU A 395 -43.99 28.19 21.68
C GLU A 395 -44.50 26.86 22.26
N LYS A 396 -43.63 25.85 22.42
CA LYS A 396 -44.01 24.57 23.05
C LYS A 396 -44.18 24.66 24.57
N ARG A 397 -43.48 25.58 25.22
CA ARG A 397 -43.54 25.75 26.68
C ARG A 397 -44.85 26.40 27.11
N LEU A 398 -45.35 27.37 26.34
CA LEU A 398 -46.55 28.12 26.67
C LEU A 398 -47.79 27.21 26.88
N PRO A 399 -48.22 26.36 25.93
CA PRO A 399 -49.38 25.47 26.12
C PRO A 399 -49.21 24.50 27.29
N ASN A 400 -48.01 23.94 27.49
CA ASN A 400 -47.76 23.00 28.58
C ASN A 400 -47.83 23.67 29.96
N GLU A 401 -47.45 24.94 30.06
CA GLU A 401 -47.58 25.74 31.29
C GLU A 401 -49.05 26.10 31.56
N TYR A 402 -49.83 26.41 30.51
CA TYR A 402 -51.28 26.62 30.65
C TYR A 402 -52.02 25.33 31.06
N GLU A 403 -51.76 24.20 30.40
CA GLU A 403 -52.33 22.89 30.78
C GLU A 403 -51.97 22.50 32.23
N GLU A 404 -50.72 22.73 32.65
CA GLU A 404 -50.28 22.43 34.01
C GLU A 404 -50.97 23.34 35.05
N MET A 405 -51.21 24.61 34.70
CA MET A 405 -51.98 25.54 35.55
C MET A 405 -53.46 25.14 35.62
N GLU A 406 -54.12 24.83 34.50
CA GLU A 406 -55.53 24.38 34.50
C GLU A 406 -55.72 23.11 35.34
N HIS A 407 -54.84 22.12 35.17
CA HIS A 407 -54.88 20.89 35.99
C HIS A 407 -54.56 21.14 37.48
N PHE A 408 -53.82 22.21 37.79
CA PHE A 408 -53.56 22.59 39.18
C PHE A 408 -54.80 23.25 39.80
N GLU A 409 -55.44 24.18 39.09
CA GLU A 409 -56.69 24.82 39.53
C GLU A 409 -57.82 23.80 39.70
N GLU A 410 -57.98 22.86 38.77
CA GLU A 410 -58.99 21.80 38.83
C GLU A 410 -58.79 20.88 40.05
N ARG A 411 -57.54 20.52 40.37
CA ARG A 411 -57.21 19.77 41.59
C ARG A 411 -57.52 20.58 42.86
N GLN A 412 -57.18 21.86 42.87
CA GLN A 412 -57.43 22.71 44.02
C GLN A 412 -58.94 22.92 44.25
N TYR A 413 -59.74 22.95 43.19
CA TYR A 413 -61.20 23.00 43.29
C TYR A 413 -61.76 21.69 43.86
N ARG A 414 -61.34 20.53 43.33
CA ARG A 414 -61.80 19.22 43.79
C ARG A 414 -61.47 18.94 45.26
N ASP A 415 -60.36 19.45 45.78
CA ASP A 415 -59.95 19.21 47.17
C ASP A 415 -60.65 20.17 48.17
N ARG A 416 -61.50 21.11 47.71
CA ARG A 416 -62.30 22.03 48.57
C ARG A 416 -63.74 21.57 48.79
N ASP A 417 -64.24 20.63 47.99
CA ASP A 417 -65.55 19.97 48.15
C ASP A 417 -65.38 18.63 48.90
#